data_AF-A0A1H2G783-F1
#
_entry.id   AF-A0A1H2G783-F1
#
_cell.length_a   1.000
_cell.length_b   1.000
_cell.length_c   1.000
_cell.angle_alpha   90.00
_cell.angle_beta   90.00
_cell.angle_gamma   90.00
#
_symmetry.space_group_name_H-M   'P 1'
#
loop_
_entity.id
_entity.type
_entity.pdbx_description
1 polymer ?
#
loop_
_entity_poly.entity_id
_entity_poly.type
_entity_poly.pdbx_seq_one_letter_code
_entity_poly.pdbx_strand_id
1 'polypeptide(L)' 'MKPSTNSRMFISTEINRCMFEGDVDGALQLIGSYMRDNGLKASIETVAAIPINSVPNSGRRSVQ' A
#
# COMPACT_ATOMS: atom_id res chain seq x y z
N MET A 1 -20.96 -4.99 -11.04
CA MET A 1 -20.54 -6.29 -10.49
C MET A 1 -20.09 -6.07 -9.06
N LYS A 2 -20.58 -6.87 -8.09
CA LYS A 2 -20.09 -6.79 -6.69
C LYS A 2 -18.69 -7.42 -6.65
N PRO A 3 -17.65 -6.73 -6.13
CA PRO A 3 -16.35 -7.36 -5.94
C PRO A 3 -16.53 -8.53 -4.97
N SER A 4 -16.16 -9.73 -5.40
CA SER A 4 -16.27 -10.94 -4.56
C SER A 4 -15.33 -10.80 -3.37
N THR A 5 -15.76 -11.25 -2.20
CA THR A 5 -14.97 -11.25 -0.95
C THR A 5 -13.58 -11.87 -1.14
N ASN A 6 -13.46 -12.84 -2.06
CA ASN A 6 -12.21 -13.49 -2.42
C ASN A 6 -11.20 -12.55 -3.11
N SER A 7 -11.68 -11.57 -3.90
CA SER A 7 -10.83 -10.57 -4.55
C SER A 7 -10.19 -9.60 -3.56
N ARG A 8 -10.90 -9.26 -2.47
CA ARG A 8 -10.38 -8.38 -1.40
C ARG A 8 -9.32 -9.05 -0.53
N MET A 9 -9.49 -10.33 -0.23
CA MET A 9 -8.50 -11.06 0.56
C MET A 9 -7.18 -11.18 -0.23
N PHE A 10 -7.28 -11.49 -1.53
CA PHE A 10 -6.12 -11.62 -2.41
C PHE A 10 -5.32 -10.31 -2.55
N ILE A 11 -5.99 -9.18 -2.80
CA ILE A 11 -5.28 -7.89 -2.93
C ILE A 11 -4.56 -7.49 -1.63
N SER A 12 -5.16 -7.76 -0.46
CA SER A 12 -4.55 -7.43 0.82
C SER A 12 -3.28 -8.24 1.10
N THR A 13 -3.26 -9.52 0.70
CA THR A 13 -2.08 -10.38 0.84
C THR A 13 -0.93 -9.90 -0.05
N GLU A 14 -1.21 -9.55 -1.31
CA GLU A 14 -0.18 -9.07 -2.23
C GLU A 14 0.38 -7.70 -1.82
N ILE A 15 -0.46 -6.78 -1.34
CA ILE A 15 -0.01 -5.50 -0.81
C ILE A 15 0.92 -5.73 0.39
N ASN A 16 0.54 -6.61 1.34
CA ASN A 16 1.37 -6.93 2.50
C ASN A 16 2.70 -7.59 2.10
N ARG A 17 2.69 -8.44 1.06
CA ARG A 17 3.91 -9.06 0.51
C ARG A 17 4.86 -7.99 -0.04
N CYS A 18 4.38 -7.09 -0.90
CA CYS A 18 5.16 -5.97 -1.41
C CYS A 18 5.75 -5.11 -0.28
N MET A 19 4.95 -4.78 0.74
CA MET A 19 5.41 -4.02 1.90
C MET A 19 6.50 -4.74 2.70
N PHE A 20 6.36 -6.06 2.88
CA PHE A 20 7.35 -6.89 3.57
C PHE A 20 8.67 -7.00 2.80
N GLU A 21 8.59 -7.09 1.47
CA GLU A 21 9.76 -7.15 0.57
C GLU A 21 10.42 -5.79 0.35
N GLY A 22 9.82 -4.70 0.85
CA GLY A 22 10.29 -3.33 0.62
C GLY A 22 9.95 -2.77 -0.76
N ASP A 23 9.10 -3.45 -1.52
CA ASP A 23 8.58 -3.02 -2.83
C ASP A 23 7.40 -2.06 -2.63
N VAL A 24 7.73 -0.81 -2.28
CA VAL A 24 6.72 0.24 -2.04
C VAL A 24 5.97 0.59 -3.32
N ASP A 25 6.66 0.64 -4.46
CA ASP A 25 6.05 0.99 -5.74
C ASP A 25 5.02 -0.06 -6.18
N GLY A 26 5.33 -1.35 -6.02
CA GLY A 26 4.40 -2.45 -6.27
C GLY A 26 3.17 -2.39 -5.36
N ALA A 27 3.37 -2.11 -4.07
CA ALA A 27 2.26 -1.92 -3.13
C ALA A 27 1.33 -0.77 -3.55
N LEU A 28 1.89 0.39 -3.94
CA LEU A 28 1.13 1.54 -4.41
C LEU A 28 0.39 1.25 -5.73
N GLN A 29 1.00 0.50 -6.65
CA GLN A 29 0.37 0.12 -7.91
C GLN A 29 -0.84 -0.81 -7.68
N LEU A 30 -0.73 -1.76 -6.75
CA LEU A 30 -1.84 -2.64 -6.35
C LEU A 30 -3.00 -1.85 -5.72
N ILE A 31 -2.69 -0.93 -4.80
CA ILE A 31 -3.68 -0.05 -4.18
C ILE A 31 -4.40 0.79 -5.25
N GLY A 32 -3.65 1.44 -6.15
CA GLY A 32 -4.21 2.27 -7.21
C GLY A 32 -5.10 1.49 -8.19
N SER A 33 -4.69 0.27 -8.55
CA SER A 33 -5.48 -0.61 -9.44
C SER A 33 -6.79 -1.03 -8.76
N TYR A 34 -6.72 -1.47 -7.50
CA TYR A 34 -7.91 -1.81 -6.71
C TYR A 34 -8.88 -0.63 -6.58
N MET A 35 -8.36 0.57 -6.31
CA MET A 35 -9.20 1.77 -6.23
C MET A 35 -9.91 2.06 -7.56
N ARG A 36 -9.18 2.00 -8.69
CA ARG A 36 -9.73 2.24 -10.03
C ARG A 36 -10.85 1.25 -10.38
N ASP A 37 -10.61 -0.04 -10.18
CA ASP A 37 -11.55 -1.12 -10.54
C ASP A 37 -12.83 -1.08 -9.70
N ASN A 38 -12.76 -0.50 -8.50
CA ASN A 38 -13.89 -0.37 -7.59
C ASN A 38 -14.49 1.05 -7.57
N GLY A 39 -14.03 1.96 -8.42
CA GLY A 39 -14.50 3.35 -8.48
C GLY A 39 -14.23 4.16 -7.21
N LEU A 40 -13.22 3.76 -6.42
CA LEU A 40 -12.81 4.46 -5.21
C LEU A 40 -11.92 5.65 -5.56
N LYS A 41 -12.11 6.75 -4.85
CA LYS A 41 -11.29 7.96 -4.97
C LYS A 41 -10.92 8.45 -3.58
N ALA A 42 -9.71 8.96 -3.43
CA ALA A 42 -9.29 9.70 -2.25
C ALA A 42 -9.24 11.19 -2.61
N SER A 43 -9.68 12.06 -1.71
CA SER A 43 -9.51 13.50 -1.89
C SER A 43 -8.04 13.89 -1.64
N ILE A 44 -7.60 15.01 -2.17
CA ILE A 44 -6.23 15.51 -1.94
C ILE A 44 -6.02 15.79 -0.46
N GLU A 45 -7.02 16.30 0.24
CA GLU A 45 -7.00 16.55 1.68
C GLU A 45 -6.83 15.24 2.46
N THR A 46 -7.49 14.17 2.03
CA THR A 46 -7.34 12.83 2.63
C THR A 46 -5.91 12.32 2.49
N VAL A 47 -5.31 12.49 1.31
CA VAL A 47 -3.91 12.09 1.06
C VAL A 47 -2.94 12.94 1.87
N ALA A 48 -3.17 14.27 1.94
CA ALA A 48 -2.34 15.20 2.69
C ALA A 48 -2.39 14.98 4.21
N ALA A 49 -3.50 14.41 4.72
CA ALA A 49 -3.65 14.08 6.13
C ALA A 49 -2.93 12.79 6.55
N ILE A 50 -2.40 12.00 5.60
CA ILE A 50 -1.63 10.79 5.93
C ILE A 50 -0.32 11.22 6.61
N PRO A 51 -0.09 10.87 7.88
CA PRO A 51 1.12 11.28 8.58
C PRO A 51 2.34 10.61 7.96
N ILE A 52 3.19 11.41 7.32
CA ILE A 52 4.49 10.95 6.81
C ILE A 52 5.46 10.95 7.99
N ASN A 53 5.43 9.87 8.77
CA ASN A 53 6.51 9.58 9.70
C ASN A 53 7.71 9.16 8.86
N SER A 54 8.58 10.11 8.53
CA SER A 54 9.90 9.78 8.00
C SER A 54 10.62 8.97 9.07
N VAL A 55 10.62 7.64 8.94
CA VAL A 55 11.48 6.80 9.77
C VAL A 55 12.89 7.31 9.48
N PRO A 56 13.64 7.81 10.48
CA PRO A 56 15.03 8.12 10.27
C PRO A 56 15.65 6.87 9.67
N ASN A 57 16.33 7.00 8.54
CA ASN A 57 17.20 5.96 8.01
C ASN A 57 18.35 5.78 9.00
N SER A 58 18.06 5.20 10.17
CA SER A 58 19.04 4.75 11.13
C SER A 58 19.74 3.60 10.43
N GLY A 59 20.86 3.95 9.82
CA GLY A 59 21.58 3.13 8.88
C GLY A 59 21.69 1.69 9.35
N ARG A 60 21.66 0.78 8.38
CA ARG A 60 22.13 -0.61 8.47
C ARG A 60 22.88 -0.84 9.77
N ARG A 61 22.21 -1.44 10.75
CA ARG A 61 22.88 -2.08 11.89
C ARG A 61 23.80 -3.12 11.26
N SER A 62 25.07 -2.77 11.07
CA SER A 62 26.13 -3.75 10.94
C SER A 62 26.12 -4.51 12.26
N VAL A 63 25.51 -5.69 12.24
CA VAL A 63 25.76 -6.72 13.24
C VAL A 63 27.23 -7.09 13.13
N GLN A 64 28.03 -6.51 14.04
CA GLN A 64 29.33 -7.03 14.45
C GLN A 64 29.10 -8.03 15.58
#